data_AF-A0A087NBR2-F1
#
_entry.id   AF-A0A087NBR2-F1
#
_cell.length_a   1.000
_cell.length_b   1.000
_cell.length_c   1.000
_cell.angle_alpha   90.00
_cell.angle_beta   90.00
_cell.angle_gamma   90.00
#
_symmetry.space_group_name_H-M   'P 1'
#
loop_
_entity.id
_entity.type
_entity.pdbx_description
1 polymer ?
#
loop_
_entity_poly.entity_id
_entity_poly.type
_entity_poly.pdbx_seq_one_letter_code
_entity_poly.pdbx_strand_id
1 'polypeptide(L)' 'MFGYTIKGIIEGDSQPDSFIPELISHYRDGRFPFDKLITLYPFEQINQAVEDQHAGRIVKAVLTMTPPAH' A
#
# COMPACT_ATOMS: atom_id res chain seq x y z
N MET A 1 1.37 -11.91 40.58
CA MET A 1 0.71 -10.74 39.96
C MET A 1 1.39 -10.51 38.62
N PHE A 2 0.75 -10.82 37.50
CA PHE A 2 1.39 -10.76 36.18
C PHE A 2 1.41 -9.31 35.69
N GLY A 3 2.59 -8.72 35.51
CA GLY A 3 2.81 -7.31 35.13
C GLY A 3 2.84 -7.07 33.62
N TYR A 4 1.90 -7.66 32.87
CA TYR A 4 1.85 -7.47 31.40
C TYR A 4 1.00 -6.26 31.01
N THR A 5 1.39 -5.61 29.90
CA THR A 5 0.62 -4.55 29.24
C THR A 5 0.24 -4.99 27.83
N ILE A 6 -1.02 -4.77 27.45
CA ILE A 6 -1.54 -5.00 26.11
C ILE A 6 -1.85 -3.63 25.50
N LYS A 7 -1.38 -3.36 24.28
CA LYS A 7 -1.67 -2.13 23.53
C LYS A 7 -2.23 -2.47 22.15
N GLY A 8 -3.39 -1.92 21.82
CA GLY A 8 -3.95 -1.96 20.47
C GLY A 8 -3.33 -0.86 19.61
N ILE A 9 -3.12 -1.16 18.33
CA ILE A 9 -2.55 -0.24 17.35
C ILE A 9 -3.49 -0.20 16.15
N ILE A 10 -3.84 1.02 15.71
CA ILE A 10 -4.68 1.27 14.54
C ILE A 10 -3.83 2.08 13.56
N GLU A 11 -3.71 1.63 12.31
CA GLU A 11 -2.94 2.32 11.26
C GLU A 11 -1.52 2.74 11.69
N GLY A 12 -0.85 1.88 12.46
CA GLY A 12 0.50 2.11 12.97
C GLY A 12 0.62 3.11 14.14
N ASP A 13 -0.49 3.60 14.72
CA ASP A 13 -0.50 4.61 15.79
C ASP A 13 0.26 5.89 15.40
N SER A 14 0.12 6.26 14.12
CA SER A 14 0.86 7.35 13.49
C SER A 14 0.00 8.59 13.26
N GLN A 15 0.64 9.76 13.10
CA GLN A 15 0.00 10.99 12.63
C GLN A 15 0.18 11.09 11.11
N PRO A 16 -0.86 10.88 10.28
CA PRO A 16 -0.70 10.76 8.83
C PRO A 16 -0.09 11.99 8.15
N ASP A 17 -0.46 13.19 8.61
CA ASP A 17 0.00 14.46 8.02
C ASP A 17 1.51 14.66 8.08
N SER A 18 2.17 14.09 9.11
CA SER A 18 3.63 14.14 9.26
C SER A 18 4.30 12.86 8.77
N PHE A 19 3.67 11.71 8.98
CA PHE A 19 4.27 10.41 8.71
C PHE A 19 4.28 10.04 7.21
N ILE A 20 3.21 10.36 6.46
CA ILE A 20 3.17 10.08 5.02
C ILE A 20 4.29 10.85 4.27
N PRO A 21 4.49 12.17 4.48
CA PRO A 21 5.61 12.89 3.89
C PRO A 21 6.98 12.26 4.21
N GLU A 22 7.17 11.77 5.43
CA GLU A 22 8.42 11.09 5.84
C GLU A 22 8.65 9.80 5.03
N LEU A 23 7.62 8.95 4.89
CA LEU A 23 7.70 7.73 4.09
C LEU A 23 8.02 8.01 2.62
N ILE A 24 7.47 9.09 2.06
CA ILE A 24 7.79 9.54 0.70
C ILE A 24 9.25 10.00 0.60
N SER A 25 9.78 10.68 1.61
CA SER A 25 11.22 11.03 1.65
C SER A 25 12.07 9.77 1.63
N HIS A 26 11.78 8.80 2.51
CA HIS A 26 12.52 7.53 2.54
C HIS A 26 12.46 6.77 1.22
N TYR A 27 11.32 6.80 0.52
CA TYR A 27 11.22 6.21 -0.81
C TYR A 27 12.14 6.90 -1.83
N ARG A 28 12.10 8.24 -1.89
CA ARG A 28 12.96 9.04 -2.79
C ARG A 28 14.44 8.85 -2.51
N ASP A 29 14.80 8.64 -1.24
CA ASP A 29 16.17 8.36 -0.80
C ASP A 29 16.57 6.88 -1.00
N GLY A 30 15.70 6.05 -1.59
CA GLY A 30 15.96 4.62 -1.85
C GLY A 30 15.91 3.73 -0.60
N ARG A 31 15.49 4.27 0.54
CA ARG A 31 15.42 3.56 1.84
C ARG A 31 14.11 2.83 2.06
N PHE A 32 13.06 3.17 1.31
CA PHE A 32 11.74 2.55 1.45
C PHE A 32 11.11 2.25 0.08
N PRO A 33 11.50 1.15 -0.58
CA PRO A 33 11.07 0.81 -1.94
C PRO A 33 9.67 0.15 -1.95
N PHE A 34 8.64 0.89 -1.50
CA PHE A 34 7.27 0.37 -1.43
C PHE A 34 6.65 0.10 -2.82
N ASP A 35 7.13 0.81 -3.84
CA ASP A 35 6.74 0.67 -5.25
C ASP A 35 6.92 -0.75 -5.77
N LYS A 36 7.90 -1.50 -5.26
CA LYS A 36 8.15 -2.91 -5.62
C LYS A 36 7.03 -3.87 -5.22
N LEU A 37 6.13 -3.46 -4.32
CA LEU A 37 4.98 -4.25 -3.90
C LEU A 37 3.75 -4.01 -4.80
N ILE A 38 3.81 -3.00 -5.67
CA ILE A 38 2.68 -2.55 -6.47
C ILE A 38 2.61 -3.35 -7.77
N THR A 39 1.40 -3.79 -8.12
CA THR A 39 1.05 -4.22 -9.47
C THR A 39 -0.05 -3.30 -10.00
N LEU A 40 0.17 -2.75 -11.20
CA LEU A 40 -0.74 -1.81 -11.83
C LEU A 40 -1.75 -2.55 -12.70
N TYR A 41 -3.02 -2.14 -12.60
CA TYR A 41 -4.10 -2.61 -13.46
C TYR A 41 -4.87 -1.40 -14.02
N PRO A 42 -5.23 -1.39 -15.31
CA PRO A 42 -6.26 -0.49 -15.81
C PRO A 42 -7.55 -0.66 -15.02
N PHE A 43 -8.33 0.41 -14.85
CA PHE A 43 -9.57 0.36 -14.07
C PHE A 43 -10.56 -0.69 -14.56
N GLU A 44 -10.62 -0.90 -15.88
CA GLU A 44 -11.48 -1.90 -16.53
C GLU A 44 -11.16 -3.33 -16.10
N GLN A 45 -9.96 -3.56 -15.55
CA GLN A 45 -9.49 -4.86 -15.08
C GLN A 45 -9.64 -5.04 -13.56
N ILE A 46 -10.51 -4.25 -12.90
CA ILE A 46 -10.71 -4.33 -11.45
C ILE A 46 -10.99 -5.75 -10.94
N ASN A 47 -11.77 -6.54 -11.66
CA ASN A 47 -12.07 -7.93 -11.27
C ASN A 47 -10.82 -8.82 -11.28
N GLN A 48 -9.95 -8.66 -12.28
CA GLN A 48 -8.68 -9.38 -12.36
C GLN A 48 -7.74 -8.95 -11.21
N ALA A 49 -7.65 -7.65 -10.94
CA ALA A 49 -6.83 -7.11 -9.86
C ALA A 49 -7.24 -7.70 -8.49
N VAL A 50 -8.54 -7.82 -8.25
CA VAL A 50 -9.09 -8.44 -7.02
C VAL A 50 -8.77 -9.93 -6.98
N GLU A 51 -8.98 -10.67 -8.07
CA GLU A 51 -8.68 -12.10 -8.14
C GLU A 51 -7.20 -12.38 -7.88
N ASP A 52 -6.31 -11.64 -8.51
CA ASP A 52 -4.85 -11.80 -8.37
C ASP A 52 -4.40 -11.54 -6.93
N GLN A 53 -4.97 -10.53 -6.26
CA GLN A 53 -4.66 -10.22 -4.87
C GLN A 53 -5.20 -11.30 -3.92
N HIS A 54 -6.42 -11.80 -4.14
CA HIS A 54 -6.99 -12.91 -3.35
C HIS A 54 -6.23 -14.22 -3.53
N ALA A 55 -5.76 -14.49 -4.74
CA ALA A 55 -4.95 -15.67 -5.06
C ALA A 55 -3.49 -15.55 -4.57
N GLY A 56 -3.09 -14.40 -4.03
CA GLY A 56 -1.71 -14.14 -3.58
C GLY A 56 -0.70 -14.05 -4.72
N ARG A 57 -1.16 -13.83 -5.97
CA ARG A 57 -0.28 -13.64 -7.15
C ARG A 57 0.46 -12.31 -7.08
N ILE A 58 -0.12 -11.33 -6.41
CA ILE A 58 0.42 -9.97 -6.20
C ILE A 58 0.29 -9.56 -4.74
N VAL A 59 1.04 -8.52 -4.33
CA VAL A 59 0.99 -7.98 -2.95
C VAL A 59 0.00 -6.82 -2.82
N LYS A 60 0.09 -5.81 -3.71
CA LYS A 60 -0.76 -4.62 -3.70
C LYS A 60 -1.22 -4.23 -5.10
N ALA A 61 -2.50 -4.41 -5.39
CA ALA A 61 -3.10 -3.85 -6.60
C ALA A 61 -3.25 -2.33 -6.49
N VAL A 62 -2.90 -1.61 -7.56
CA VAL A 62 -3.21 -0.18 -7.75
C VAL A 62 -3.89 -0.01 -9.11
N LEU A 63 -5.07 0.60 -9.10
CA LEU A 63 -5.85 0.86 -10.32
C LEU A 63 -5.41 2.17 -10.97
N THR A 64 -5.12 2.15 -12.26
CA THR A 64 -4.76 3.34 -13.04
C THR A 64 -5.97 3.84 -13.83
N MET A 65 -6.25 5.14 -13.69
CA MET A 65 -7.24 5.86 -14.49
C MET A 65 -6.59 6.29 -15.82
N THR A 66 -6.35 5.36 -16.74
CA THR A 66 -5.91 5.74 -18.08
C THR A 66 -7.15 5.83 -18.98
N PRO A 67 -7.62 7.03 -19.38
CA PRO A 67 -8.51 7.08 -20.53
C PRO A 67 -7.74 6.56 -21.76
N PRO A 68 -8.35 5.81 -22.69
CA PRO A 68 -7.68 5.43 -23.92
C PRO A 68 -7.17 6.69 -24.63
N ALA A 69 -5.93 6.65 -25.13
CA ALA A 69 -5.43 7.69 -26.01
C ALA A 69 -6.35 7.74 -27.25
N HIS A 70 -7.06 8.84 -27.43
CA HIS A 70 -7.71 9.18 -28.70
C HIS A 70 -6.69 9.82 -29.64
#